data_AF-A0AAW3KAL9-F1
#
_entry.id   AF-A0AAW3KAL9-F1
#
_cell.length_a   1.000
_cell.length_b   1.000
_cell.length_c   1.000
_cell.angle_alpha   90.00
_cell.angle_beta   90.00
_cell.angle_gamma   90.00
#
_symmetry.space_group_name_H-M   'P 1'
#
loop_
_entity.id
_entity.type
_entity.pdbx_description
1 polymer ?
#
loop_
_entity_poly.entity_id
_entity_poly.type
_entity_poly.pdbx_seq_one_letter_code
_entity_poly.pdbx_strand_id
1 'polypeptide(L)'
;MSVVTRPFLIWVTIVVSALFALVAAFGFLRIIVQVPLWLGTDSGVSGVRVLAVVVIQVARILFLLAVTYAAFARPRWGRLVCSVFAVLIALAVFYAGIHPDPHPLFAIRPGAEAAGAAIGRLAMCVLFGIYAFKMLLGARVRTYFKTGESARLPRA
;
A
#
# COMPACT_ATOMS: atom_id res chain seq x y z
N MET A 1 12.13 9.80 30.13
CA MET A 1 11.97 8.99 28.91
C MET A 1 11.22 9.81 27.88
N SER A 2 11.90 10.36 26.87
CA SER A 2 11.18 11.06 25.79
C SER A 2 10.40 10.02 25.00
N VAL A 3 9.08 10.10 25.04
CA VAL A 3 8.21 9.36 24.13
C VAL A 3 8.59 9.83 22.74
N VAL A 4 9.40 9.05 22.01
CA VAL A 4 9.69 9.34 20.60
C VAL A 4 8.38 9.18 19.85
N THR A 5 7.67 10.30 19.71
CA THR A 5 6.36 10.38 19.09
C THR A 5 6.52 9.88 17.66
N ARG A 6 5.74 8.87 17.27
CA ARG A 6 5.79 8.35 15.90
C ARG A 6 5.47 9.50 14.94
N PRO A 7 6.30 9.77 13.92
CA PRO A 7 5.99 10.79 12.93
C PRO A 7 4.62 10.51 12.30
N PHE A 8 3.83 11.55 12.05
CA PHE A 8 2.51 11.43 11.42
C PHE A 8 2.52 10.55 10.15
N LEU A 9 3.56 10.68 9.32
CA LEU A 9 3.80 9.85 8.13
C LEU A 9 3.82 8.34 8.42
N ILE A 10 4.38 7.92 9.56
CA ILE A 10 4.41 6.52 9.96
C ILE A 10 3.01 6.04 10.34
N TRP A 11 2.23 6.87 11.04
CA TRP A 11 0.83 6.57 11.33
C TRP A 11 0.00 6.42 10.06
N VAL A 12 0.14 7.34 9.10
CA VAL A 12 -0.52 7.23 7.79
C VAL A 12 -0.13 5.90 7.11
N THR A 13 1.17 5.55 7.14
CA THR A 13 1.66 4.31 6.55
C THR A 13 1.01 3.07 7.19
N ILE A 14 0.90 3.04 8.53
CA ILE A 14 0.28 1.94 9.28
C ILE A 14 -1.21 1.81 8.93
N VAL A 15 -1.95 2.92 8.95
CA VAL A 15 -3.39 2.89 8.68
C VAL A 15 -3.65 2.42 7.25
N VAL A 16 -2.93 2.99 6.28
CA VAL A 16 -3.11 2.64 4.87
C VAL A 16 -2.65 1.20 4.58
N SER A 17 -1.53 0.74 5.17
CA SER A 17 -1.08 -0.64 5.00
C SER A 17 -2.05 -1.64 5.64
N ALA A 18 -2.63 -1.32 6.80
CA ALA A 18 -3.63 -2.16 7.46
C ALA A 18 -4.92 -2.27 6.65
N LEU A 19 -5.44 -1.15 6.12
CA LEU A 19 -6.60 -1.16 5.23
C LEU A 19 -6.33 -1.99 3.97
N PHE A 20 -5.16 -1.83 3.36
CA PHE A 20 -4.78 -2.65 2.20
C PHE A 20 -4.59 -4.12 2.53
N ALA A 21 -4.10 -4.46 3.73
CA ALA A 21 -3.99 -5.84 4.17
C ALA A 21 -5.37 -6.49 4.31
N LEU A 22 -6.35 -5.76 4.88
CA LEU A 22 -7.74 -6.22 4.96
C LEU A 22 -8.32 -6.47 3.55
N VAL A 23 -8.18 -5.50 2.64
CA VAL A 23 -8.64 -5.65 1.25
C VAL A 23 -7.97 -6.83 0.56
N ALA A 24 -6.66 -7.03 0.76
CA ALA A 24 -5.93 -8.16 0.21
C ALA A 24 -6.40 -9.50 0.78
N ALA A 25 -6.72 -9.57 2.08
CA ALA A 25 -7.25 -10.77 2.72
C ALA A 25 -8.62 -11.17 2.14
N PHE A 26 -9.53 -10.20 1.97
CA PHE A 26 -10.82 -10.46 1.31
C PHE A 26 -10.64 -10.88 -0.15
N GLY A 27 -9.73 -10.23 -0.88
CA GLY A 27 -9.40 -10.61 -2.25
C GLY A 27 -8.85 -12.03 -2.35
N PHE A 28 -8.01 -12.44 -1.39
CA PHE A 28 -7.47 -13.80 -1.31
C PHE A 28 -8.56 -14.83 -1.01
N LEU A 29 -9.47 -14.54 -0.08
CA LEU A 29 -10.60 -15.40 0.23
C LEU A 29 -11.50 -15.62 -1.00
N ARG A 30 -11.76 -14.56 -1.77
CA ARG A 30 -12.50 -14.65 -3.04
C ARG A 30 -11.77 -15.55 -4.06
N ILE A 31 -10.45 -15.45 -4.15
CA ILE A 31 -9.66 -16.31 -5.05
C ILE A 31 -9.76 -17.76 -4.62
N ILE A 32 -9.62 -18.08 -3.32
CA ILE A 32 -9.76 -19.46 -2.82
C ILE A 32 -11.09 -20.08 -3.26
N VAL A 33 -12.19 -19.33 -3.13
CA VAL A 33 -13.52 -19.78 -3.53
C VAL A 33 -13.65 -19.98 -5.05
N GLN A 34 -12.92 -19.19 -5.86
CA GLN A 34 -12.99 -19.22 -7.32
C GLN A 34 -11.99 -20.18 -7.99
N VAL A 35 -10.90 -20.55 -7.31
CA VAL A 35 -9.86 -21.45 -7.84
C VAL A 35 -10.43 -22.79 -8.34
N PRO A 36 -11.35 -23.48 -7.63
CA PRO A 36 -11.95 -24.73 -8.12
C PRO A 36 -12.72 -24.54 -9.44
N LEU A 37 -13.39 -23.39 -9.61
CA LEU A 37 -14.12 -23.06 -10.83
C LEU A 37 -13.18 -22.78 -12.00
N TRP A 38 -12.01 -22.18 -11.74
CA TRP A 38 -10.98 -21.90 -12.76
C TRP A 38 -10.10 -23.10 -13.11
N LEU A 39 -10.09 -24.14 -12.27
CA LEU A 39 -9.42 -25.41 -12.56
C LEU A 39 -10.38 -26.45 -13.14
N GLY A 40 -11.66 -26.11 -13.26
CA GLY A 40 -12.66 -26.93 -13.95
C GLY A 40 -12.30 -27.11 -15.42
N THR A 41 -12.62 -28.27 -15.97
CA THR A 41 -12.30 -28.69 -17.35
C THR A 41 -12.84 -27.75 -18.42
N ASP A 42 -13.90 -26.99 -18.12
CA ASP A 42 -14.60 -26.11 -19.07
C ASP A 42 -14.12 -24.64 -19.01
N SER A 43 -13.21 -24.31 -18.11
CA SER A 43 -12.84 -22.91 -17.81
C SER A 43 -11.90 -22.26 -18.84
N GLY A 44 -11.15 -23.06 -19.60
CA GLY A 44 -10.13 -22.55 -20.54
C GLY A 44 -8.98 -21.78 -19.89
N VAL A 45 -8.90 -21.73 -18.56
CA VAL A 45 -7.86 -20.99 -17.82
C VAL A 45 -6.68 -21.92 -17.57
N SER A 46 -5.47 -21.49 -17.96
CA SER A 46 -4.27 -22.28 -17.70
C SER A 46 -3.97 -22.36 -16.21
N GLY A 47 -3.63 -23.55 -15.71
CA GLY A 47 -3.22 -23.74 -14.31
C GLY A 47 -2.03 -22.85 -13.89
N VAL A 48 -1.14 -22.53 -14.84
CA VAL A 48 -0.02 -21.59 -14.64
C VAL A 48 -0.52 -20.18 -14.30
N ARG A 49 -1.59 -19.72 -14.94
CA ARG A 49 -2.20 -18.41 -14.65
C ARG A 49 -2.84 -18.39 -13.27
N VAL A 50 -3.52 -19.47 -12.88
CA VAL A 50 -4.09 -19.61 -11.53
C VAL A 50 -2.99 -19.57 -10.47
N LEU A 51 -1.92 -20.34 -10.67
CA LEU A 51 -0.76 -20.33 -9.78
C LEU A 51 -0.13 -18.93 -9.65
N ALA A 52 0.07 -18.24 -10.78
CA ALA A 52 0.62 -16.88 -10.78
C ALA A 52 -0.25 -15.91 -9.97
N VAL A 53 -1.58 -15.95 -10.13
CA VAL A 53 -2.51 -15.11 -9.36
C VAL A 53 -2.39 -15.38 -7.86
N VAL A 54 -2.36 -16.65 -7.46
CA VAL A 54 -2.23 -17.05 -6.05
C VAL A 54 -0.89 -16.56 -5.47
N VAL A 55 0.22 -16.81 -6.17
CA VAL A 55 1.56 -16.41 -5.72
C VAL A 55 1.67 -14.89 -5.57
N ILE A 56 1.16 -14.11 -6.54
CA ILE A 56 1.17 -12.65 -6.48
C ILE A 56 0.36 -12.15 -5.26
N GLN A 57 -0.77 -12.78 -4.97
CA GLN A 57 -1.63 -12.35 -3.86
C GLN A 57 -1.01 -12.69 -2.49
N VAL A 58 -0.39 -13.86 -2.36
CA VAL A 58 0.39 -14.21 -1.17
C VAL A 58 1.55 -13.23 -0.99
N ALA A 59 2.32 -12.96 -2.04
CA ALA A 59 3.43 -12.01 -1.99
C ALA A 59 2.97 -10.60 -1.56
N ARG A 60 1.81 -10.15 -2.07
CA ARG A 60 1.21 -8.86 -1.69
C ARG A 60 0.85 -8.81 -0.20
N ILE A 61 0.23 -9.86 0.34
CA ILE A 61 -0.12 -9.93 1.77
C ILE A 61 1.15 -9.89 2.62
N LEU A 62 2.15 -10.71 2.28
CA LEU A 62 3.43 -10.74 2.99
C LEU A 62 4.13 -9.38 2.96
N PHE A 63 4.10 -8.69 1.82
CA PHE A 63 4.65 -7.34 1.70
C PHE A 63 3.94 -6.34 2.61
N LEU A 64 2.60 -6.35 2.65
CA LEU A 64 1.82 -5.45 3.52
C LEU A 64 2.04 -5.74 5.01
N LEU A 65 2.19 -7.01 5.39
CA LEU A 65 2.58 -7.41 6.74
C LEU A 65 4.00 -6.93 7.07
N ALA A 66 4.95 -7.07 6.15
CA ALA A 66 6.32 -6.59 6.31
C ALA A 66 6.38 -5.06 6.49
N VAL A 67 5.58 -4.30 5.74
CA VAL A 67 5.45 -2.84 5.89
C VAL A 67 4.90 -2.47 7.26
N THR A 68 3.83 -3.13 7.68
CA THR A 68 3.19 -2.88 8.98
C THR A 68 4.15 -3.23 10.12
N TYR A 69 4.79 -4.40 10.06
CA TYR A 69 5.83 -4.81 11.00
C TYR A 69 7.00 -3.81 11.03
N ALA A 70 7.49 -3.40 9.86
CA ALA A 70 8.58 -2.43 9.75
C ALA A 70 8.24 -1.10 10.44
N ALA A 71 7.01 -0.61 10.25
CA ALA A 71 6.54 0.62 10.84
C ALA A 71 6.48 0.56 12.39
N PHE A 72 6.20 -0.60 12.98
CA PHE A 72 6.17 -0.79 14.44
C PHE A 72 7.53 -1.14 15.03
N ALA A 73 8.19 -2.18 14.49
CA ALA A 73 9.39 -2.76 15.06
C ALA A 73 10.65 -1.95 14.72
N ARG A 74 10.63 -1.13 13.66
CA ARG A 74 11.78 -0.33 13.19
C ARG A 74 13.05 -1.17 12.89
N PRO A 75 12.96 -2.25 12.09
CA PRO A 75 14.15 -2.99 11.67
C PRO A 75 15.02 -2.14 10.72
N ARG A 76 16.29 -2.53 10.53
CA ARG A 76 17.25 -1.82 9.65
C ARG A 76 16.72 -1.62 8.22
N TRP A 77 16.07 -2.65 7.70
CA TRP A 77 15.45 -2.66 6.37
C TRP A 77 14.08 -1.97 6.33
N GLY A 78 13.52 -1.57 7.48
CA GLY A 78 12.15 -1.06 7.59
C GLY A 78 11.95 0.24 6.81
N ARG A 79 12.95 1.12 6.80
CA ARG A 79 12.89 2.34 5.99
C ARG A 79 12.77 2.02 4.50
N LEU A 80 13.53 1.03 4.00
CA LEU A 80 13.51 0.66 2.59
C LEU A 80 12.15 0.11 2.21
N VAL A 81 11.61 -0.84 2.99
CA VAL A 81 10.30 -1.46 2.73
C VAL A 81 9.17 -0.42 2.78
N CYS A 82 9.14 0.46 3.78
CA CYS A 82 8.13 1.51 3.83
C CYS A 82 8.29 2.56 2.72
N SER A 83 9.52 2.80 2.23
CA SER A 83 9.75 3.71 1.09
C SER A 83 9.25 3.09 -0.22
N VAL A 84 9.54 1.80 -0.44
CA VAL A 84 9.01 1.06 -1.60
C VAL A 84 7.49 1.07 -1.59
N PHE A 85 6.86 0.82 -0.43
CA PHE A 85 5.42 0.91 -0.28
C PHE A 85 4.89 2.31 -0.64
N ALA A 86 5.55 3.37 -0.16
CA ALA A 86 5.14 4.74 -0.44
C ALA A 86 5.24 5.12 -1.92
N VAL A 87 6.25 4.60 -2.62
CA VAL A 87 6.39 4.79 -4.08
C VAL A 87 5.32 4.00 -4.83
N LEU A 88 5.11 2.72 -4.49
CA LEU A 88 4.12 1.88 -5.16
C LEU A 88 2.71 2.44 -5.02
N ILE A 89 2.34 2.92 -3.83
CA ILE A 89 1.01 3.51 -3.63
C ILE A 89 0.84 4.83 -4.36
N ALA A 90 1.89 5.68 -4.40
CA ALA A 90 1.84 6.91 -5.18
C ALA A 90 1.67 6.60 -6.67
N LEU A 91 2.44 5.65 -7.21
CA LEU A 91 2.29 5.20 -8.60
C LEU A 91 0.90 4.63 -8.88
N ALA A 92 0.34 3.84 -7.97
CA ALA A 92 -1.01 3.31 -8.11
C ALA A 92 -2.08 4.42 -8.14
N VAL A 93 -1.95 5.43 -7.28
CA VAL A 93 -2.86 6.60 -7.26
C VAL A 93 -2.70 7.43 -8.52
N PHE A 94 -1.48 7.67 -9.00
CA PHE A 94 -1.23 8.36 -10.27
C PHE A 94 -1.83 7.60 -11.45
N TYR A 95 -1.63 6.27 -11.50
CA TYR A 95 -2.18 5.42 -12.54
C TYR A 95 -3.71 5.48 -12.55
N ALA A 96 -4.35 5.36 -11.38
CA ALA A 96 -5.80 5.46 -11.23
C ALA A 96 -6.35 6.87 -11.56
N GLY A 97 -5.53 7.91 -11.36
CA GLY A 97 -5.87 9.28 -11.76
C GLY A 97 -5.91 9.46 -13.29
N ILE A 98 -5.01 8.79 -14.01
CA ILE A 98 -4.90 8.85 -15.48
C ILE A 98 -5.89 7.88 -16.15
N HIS A 99 -6.13 6.72 -15.54
CA HIS A 99 -7.04 5.68 -16.02
C HIS A 99 -8.21 5.53 -15.04
N PRO A 100 -9.16 6.48 -15.02
CA PRO A 100 -10.31 6.39 -14.16
C PRO A 100 -11.16 5.17 -14.51
N ASP A 101 -11.71 4.52 -13.48
CA ASP A 101 -12.53 3.32 -13.64
C ASP A 101 -13.70 3.57 -14.62
N PRO A 102 -13.93 2.67 -15.60
CA PRO A 102 -15.04 2.81 -16.55
C PRO A 102 -16.41 2.63 -15.89
N HIS A 103 -16.45 2.03 -14.69
CA HIS A 103 -17.68 1.79 -13.93
C HIS A 103 -17.54 2.36 -12.50
N PRO A 104 -17.69 3.68 -12.32
CA PRO A 104 -17.58 4.28 -11.00
C PRO A 104 -18.72 3.83 -10.09
N LEU A 105 -18.41 3.55 -8.83
CA LEU A 105 -19.40 3.23 -7.78
C LEU A 105 -20.44 4.34 -7.58
N PHE A 106 -20.08 5.59 -7.89
CA PHE A 106 -20.97 6.75 -7.87
C PHE A 106 -20.84 7.48 -9.19
N ALA A 107 -21.87 7.39 -10.03
CA ALA A 107 -21.95 8.15 -11.28
C ALA A 107 -22.16 9.64 -10.94
N ILE A 108 -21.15 10.45 -11.20
CA ILE A 108 -21.17 11.89 -10.94
C ILE A 108 -21.89 12.58 -12.09
N ARG A 109 -22.88 13.43 -11.81
CA ARG A 109 -23.62 14.13 -12.87
C ARG A 109 -22.71 15.16 -13.56
N PRO A 110 -22.84 15.37 -14.88
CA PRO A 110 -22.07 16.39 -15.58
C PRO A 110 -22.43 17.79 -15.03
N GLY A 111 -21.40 18.62 -14.77
CA GLY A 111 -21.54 19.96 -14.18
C GLY A 111 -20.46 20.27 -13.14
N ALA A 112 -20.82 21.03 -12.10
CA ALA A 112 -19.91 21.42 -11.01
C ALA A 112 -19.30 20.22 -10.27
N GLU A 113 -20.02 19.09 -10.19
CA GLU A 113 -19.54 17.88 -9.52
C GLU A 113 -18.37 17.21 -10.27
N ALA A 114 -18.35 17.27 -11.61
CA ALA A 114 -17.26 16.74 -12.42
C ALA A 114 -15.95 17.54 -12.24
N ALA A 115 -16.07 18.87 -12.13
CA ALA A 115 -14.94 19.74 -11.82
C ALA A 115 -14.40 19.47 -10.41
N GLY A 116 -15.28 19.30 -9.41
CA GLY A 116 -14.91 18.92 -8.05
C GLY A 116 -14.19 17.55 -8.00
N ALA A 117 -14.67 16.57 -8.76
CA ALA A 117 -14.03 15.27 -8.86
C ALA A 117 -12.64 15.33 -9.51
N ALA A 118 -12.46 16.14 -10.55
CA ALA A 118 -11.17 16.34 -11.19
C ALA A 118 -10.16 16.99 -10.24
N ILE A 119 -10.58 18.03 -9.52
CA ILE A 119 -9.74 18.69 -8.50
C ILE A 119 -9.39 17.72 -7.38
N GLY A 120 -10.36 16.91 -6.91
CA GLY A 120 -10.12 15.89 -5.89
C GLY A 120 -9.10 14.84 -6.31
N ARG A 121 -9.15 14.37 -7.56
CA ARG A 121 -8.16 13.43 -8.11
C ARG A 121 -6.76 14.05 -8.17
N LEU A 122 -6.65 15.29 -8.66
CA LEU A 122 -5.39 16.02 -8.70
C LEU A 122 -4.81 16.22 -7.30
N ALA A 123 -5.64 16.65 -6.35
CA ALA A 123 -5.22 16.83 -4.95
C ALA A 123 -4.72 15.51 -4.35
N MET A 124 -5.40 14.38 -4.59
CA MET A 124 -4.94 13.06 -4.15
C MET A 124 -3.59 12.69 -4.76
N CYS A 125 -3.40 12.89 -6.07
CA CYS A 125 -2.11 12.62 -6.73
C CYS A 125 -0.98 13.45 -6.11
N VAL A 126 -1.21 14.74 -5.87
CA VAL A 126 -0.23 15.64 -5.23
C VAL A 126 0.08 15.21 -3.80
N LEU A 127 -0.95 14.90 -2.98
CA LEU A 127 -0.77 14.46 -1.61
C LEU A 127 0.04 13.17 -1.51
N PHE A 128 -0.25 12.19 -2.36
CA PHE A 128 0.50 10.94 -2.41
C PHE A 128 1.93 11.11 -2.95
N GLY A 129 2.14 12.04 -3.88
CA GLY A 129 3.48 12.45 -4.31
C GLY A 129 4.30 13.04 -3.16
N ILE A 130 3.72 13.96 -2.39
CA ILE A 130 4.35 14.56 -1.20
C ILE A 130 4.61 13.49 -0.13
N TYR A 131 3.67 12.57 0.07
CA TYR A 131 3.83 11.44 1.00
C TYR A 131 5.04 10.57 0.63
N ALA A 132 5.15 10.15 -0.63
CA ALA A 132 6.29 9.36 -1.11
C ALA A 132 7.61 10.11 -0.95
N PHE A 133 7.65 11.38 -1.35
CA PHE A 133 8.83 12.24 -1.22
C PHE A 133 9.28 12.38 0.24
N LYS A 134 8.34 12.68 1.16
CA LYS A 134 8.65 12.82 2.59
C LYS A 134 9.04 11.49 3.24
N MET A 135 8.52 10.37 2.75
CA MET A 135 8.91 9.05 3.24
C MET A 135 10.35 8.69 2.83
N LEU A 136 10.73 9.01 1.59
CA LEU A 136 12.07 8.78 1.03
C LEU A 136 13.13 9.70 1.67
N LEU A 137 12.89 11.02 1.64
CA LEU A 137 13.90 12.03 1.97
C LEU A 137 13.72 12.68 3.35
N GLY A 138 12.56 12.51 3.99
CA GLY A 138 12.24 13.21 5.24
C GLY A 138 13.20 12.88 6.39
N ALA A 139 13.80 13.93 6.96
CA ALA A 139 14.70 13.81 8.11
C ALA A 139 14.02 13.13 9.31
N ARG A 140 12.76 13.47 9.60
CA ARG A 140 12.00 12.87 10.73
C ARG A 140 11.82 11.36 10.59
N VAL A 141 11.54 10.87 9.38
CA VAL A 141 11.40 9.43 9.09
C VAL A 141 12.76 8.73 9.21
N ARG A 142 13.82 9.36 8.68
CA ARG A 142 15.18 8.85 8.79
C ARG A 142 15.61 8.71 10.26
N THR A 143 15.39 9.73 11.07
CA THR A 143 15.71 9.70 12.51
C THR A 143 14.90 8.63 13.24
N TYR A 144 13.60 8.50 12.92
CA TYR A 144 12.73 7.49 13.53
C TYR A 144 13.26 6.06 13.38
N PHE A 145 13.66 5.67 12.17
CA PHE A 145 14.21 4.34 11.90
C PHE A 145 15.63 4.16 12.48
N LYS A 146 16.47 5.21 12.43
CA LYS A 146 17.82 5.18 13.05
C LYS A 146 17.75 4.96 14.56
N THR A 147 16.84 5.62 15.28
CA THR A 147 16.67 5.43 16.73
C THR A 147 16.28 3.98 17.08
N GLY A 148 15.47 3.33 16.24
CA GLY A 148 15.11 1.93 16.42
C GLY A 148 16.29 0.97 16.23
N GLU A 149 17.21 1.30 15.32
CA GLU A 149 18.43 0.54 15.09
C GLU A 149 19.43 0.69 16.24
N SER A 150 19.67 1.92 16.70
CA SER A 150 20.59 2.21 17.81
C SER A 150 20.15 1.58 19.14
N ALA A 151 18.83 1.40 19.35
CA ALA A 151 18.31 0.75 20.56
C ALA A 151 18.54 -0.77 20.61
N ARG A 152 18.85 -1.41 19.47
CA ARG A 152 19.09 -2.88 19.40
C ARG A 152 20.55 -3.28 19.48
N LEU A 153 21.48 -2.33 19.30
CA LEU A 153 22.90 -2.59 19.48
C LEU A 153 23.23 -2.42 20.96
N PRO A 154 23.79 -3.44 21.65
CA PRO A 154 24.35 -3.22 22.98
C PRO A 154 25.42 -2.13 22.85
N ARG A 155 25.41 -1.15 23.76
CA ARG A 155 26.49 -0.16 23.84
C ARG A 155 27.77 -0.93 24.10
N ALA A 156 28.61 -1.03 23.07
CA ALA A 156 29.99 -1.48 23.20
C ALA A 156 30.81 -0.41 23.91
#